data_AF-A0A194XSW3-F1
#
_entry.id   AF-A0A194XSW3-F1
#
_cell.length_a   1.000
_cell.length_b   1.000
_cell.length_c   1.000
_cell.angle_alpha   90.00
_cell.angle_beta   90.00
_cell.angle_gamma   90.00
#
_symmetry.space_group_name_H-M   'P 1'
#
loop_
_entity.id
_entity.type
_entity.pdbx_description
1 polymer ?
#
loop_
_entity_poly.entity_id
_entity_poly.type
_entity_poly.pdbx_seq_one_letter_code
_entity_poly.pdbx_strand_id
1 'polypeptide(L)'
;MLEDVFGAVGRFFLHVYKTLLNRHSLFGLLRHILINMTFILIWITTFKNAWRIDASIRPLIDVNYLEEADRRVFDLSFEGIFIQCVVSALGYAWMYALTRRSKLSILAALPPFLLNILYAGTHSLCSALDVFAWLSYGVIHFISPFLAAFWLWLFASPGVVSVFAWSFGIQNCLGIITHLSFPSAAPWYGDQYGYPLPPGNYSMPGSAAGLVRVDAVLGTHIYANAFKASPLVFGAFPSLHGAFSCCCFFFIARYSRKGSFMLGFYVLWQWFSTMYLRHHWRIDLLGGLLYSAFAFSFFYRSLGRIDRAYATGVSGGNGWQRLFEGTRLQFWFDHRPEKGYMAVMESSENGESGRTSIEVVMRERSEGDLEAAWVEDLGATWKTREPRVSPV
;
A
#
# COMPACT_ATOMS: atom_id res chain seq x y z
N MET A 1 43.16 -17.35 -9.31
CA MET A 1 41.94 -18.10 -8.92
C MET A 1 41.32 -17.59 -7.62
N LEU A 2 41.94 -17.74 -6.43
CA LEU A 2 41.38 -17.18 -5.19
C LEU A 2 41.34 -15.64 -5.19
N GLU A 3 42.41 -14.97 -5.65
CA GLU A 3 42.43 -13.50 -5.80
C GLU A 3 41.38 -12.98 -6.79
N ASP A 4 41.12 -13.71 -7.88
CA ASP A 4 40.06 -13.37 -8.84
C ASP A 4 38.66 -13.51 -8.24
N VAL A 5 38.45 -14.53 -7.40
CA VAL A 5 37.18 -14.77 -6.70
C VAL A 5 36.95 -13.70 -5.65
N PHE A 6 37.94 -13.36 -4.82
CA PHE A 6 37.83 -12.28 -3.84
C PHE A 6 37.60 -10.92 -4.51
N GLY A 7 38.28 -10.65 -5.63
CA GLY A 7 38.04 -9.45 -6.43
C GLY A 7 36.63 -9.42 -7.05
N ALA A 8 36.13 -10.55 -7.53
CA ALA A 8 34.77 -10.65 -8.07
C ALA A 8 33.69 -10.45 -7.00
N VAL A 9 33.87 -11.07 -5.83
CA VAL A 9 32.99 -10.90 -4.67
C VAL A 9 32.98 -9.44 -4.20
N GLY A 10 34.15 -8.80 -4.11
CA GLY A 10 34.26 -7.37 -3.75
C GLY A 10 33.55 -6.45 -4.75
N ARG A 11 33.72 -6.68 -6.06
CA ARG A 11 33.01 -5.93 -7.11
C ARG A 11 31.50 -6.13 -7.03
N PHE A 12 31.03 -7.35 -6.76
CA PHE A 12 29.61 -7.64 -6.57
C PHE A 12 29.03 -6.89 -5.37
N PHE A 13 29.68 -6.94 -4.21
CA PHE A 13 29.24 -6.19 -3.03
C PHE A 13 29.21 -4.69 -3.27
N LEU A 14 30.24 -4.14 -3.95
CA LEU A 14 30.27 -2.71 -4.30
C LEU A 14 29.13 -2.33 -5.25
N HIS A 15 28.80 -3.20 -6.21
CA HIS A 15 27.67 -3.01 -7.13
C HIS A 15 26.32 -3.01 -6.40
N VAL A 16 26.09 -4.01 -5.55
CA VAL A 16 24.89 -4.08 -4.70
C VAL A 16 24.79 -2.84 -3.81
N TYR A 17 25.89 -2.44 -3.18
CA TYR A 17 25.94 -1.25 -2.33
C TYR A 17 25.57 0.02 -3.10
N LYS A 18 26.18 0.27 -4.27
CA LYS A 18 25.86 1.42 -5.12
C LYS A 18 24.41 1.40 -5.61
N THR A 19 23.90 0.22 -5.95
CA THR A 19 22.51 0.02 -6.37
C THR A 19 21.52 0.38 -5.27
N LEU A 20 21.78 -0.07 -4.04
CA LEU A 20 20.94 0.21 -2.87
C LEU A 20 20.98 1.68 -2.50
N LEU A 21 22.14 2.33 -2.60
CA LEU A 21 22.29 3.76 -2.38
C LEU A 21 21.50 4.60 -3.38
N ASN A 22 21.26 4.10 -4.59
CA ASN A 22 20.48 4.78 -5.63
C ASN A 22 20.89 6.26 -5.81
N ARG A 23 22.20 6.50 -6.00
CA ARG A 23 22.82 7.84 -6.14
C ARG A 23 22.80 8.73 -4.89
N HIS A 24 22.26 8.26 -3.76
CA HIS A 24 22.38 8.96 -2.49
C HIS A 24 23.68 8.56 -1.75
N SER A 25 24.16 9.43 -0.86
CA SER A 25 25.06 8.98 0.21
C SER A 25 24.28 8.09 1.20
N LEU A 26 24.98 7.28 2.00
CA LEU A 26 24.33 6.45 3.03
C LEU A 26 23.42 7.28 3.95
N PHE A 27 23.92 8.41 4.44
CA PHE A 27 23.14 9.33 5.27
C PHE A 27 22.01 10.01 4.49
N GLY A 28 22.23 10.32 3.21
CA GLY A 28 21.20 10.85 2.32
C GLY A 28 20.04 9.87 2.11
N LEU A 29 20.35 8.59 1.90
CA LEU A 29 19.36 7.51 1.78
C LEU A 29 18.59 7.33 3.08
N LEU A 30 19.30 7.27 4.21
CA LEU A 30 18.67 7.13 5.53
C LEU A 30 17.70 8.29 5.81
N ARG A 31 18.14 9.53 5.56
CA ARG A 31 17.28 10.72 5.67
C ARG A 31 16.06 10.61 4.75
N HIS A 32 16.23 10.18 3.51
CA HIS A 32 15.14 10.00 2.56
C HIS A 32 14.12 8.95 3.02
N ILE A 33 14.60 7.82 3.56
CA ILE A 33 13.76 6.78 4.14
C ILE A 33 12.97 7.35 5.34
N LEU A 34 13.63 8.05 6.27
CA LEU A 34 12.98 8.63 7.44
C LEU A 34 11.91 9.65 7.07
N ILE A 35 12.16 10.51 6.08
CA ILE A 35 11.16 11.45 5.56
C ILE A 35 9.94 10.68 5.04
N ASN A 36 10.14 9.65 4.21
CA ASN A 36 9.03 8.86 3.68
C ASN A 36 8.30 8.02 4.73
N MET A 37 8.98 7.66 5.82
CA MET A 37 8.39 6.95 6.96
C MET A 37 7.71 7.89 7.96
N THR A 38 7.74 9.21 7.77
CA THR A 38 7.26 10.18 8.78
C THR A 38 5.82 9.89 9.23
N PHE A 39 4.87 9.76 8.31
CA PHE A 39 3.47 9.48 8.66
C PHE A 39 3.29 8.09 9.27
N ILE A 40 4.07 7.10 8.83
CA ILE A 40 4.04 5.74 9.39
C ILE A 40 4.52 5.76 10.84
N LEU A 41 5.62 6.47 11.12
CA LEU A 41 6.16 6.63 12.46
C LEU A 41 5.21 7.42 13.36
N ILE A 42 4.58 8.48 12.86
CA ILE A 42 3.54 9.22 13.59
C ILE A 42 2.40 8.28 13.97
N TRP A 43 1.87 7.52 13.00
CA TRP A 43 0.79 6.57 13.25
C TRP A 43 1.17 5.50 14.29
N ILE A 44 2.29 4.80 14.12
CA ILE A 44 2.73 3.73 15.04
C ILE A 44 2.96 4.30 16.44
N THR A 45 3.65 5.44 16.54
CA THR A 45 3.90 6.08 17.85
C THR A 45 2.60 6.51 18.50
N THR A 46 1.67 7.13 17.78
CA THR A 46 0.35 7.50 18.32
C THR A 46 -0.44 6.27 18.77
N PHE A 47 -0.54 5.23 17.94
CA PHE A 47 -1.24 3.98 18.29
C PHE A 47 -0.66 3.34 19.55
N LYS A 48 0.66 3.16 19.61
CA LYS A 48 1.34 2.53 20.74
C LYS A 48 1.22 3.33 22.04
N ASN A 49 1.06 4.65 21.95
CA ASN A 49 0.94 5.53 23.11
C ASN A 49 -0.51 5.96 23.38
N ALA A 50 -1.49 5.47 22.63
CA ALA A 50 -2.89 5.87 22.79
C ALA A 50 -3.43 5.56 24.20
N TRP A 51 -2.91 4.54 24.89
CA TRP A 51 -3.25 4.24 26.28
C TRP A 51 -2.94 5.39 27.26
N ARG A 52 -2.01 6.30 26.91
CA ARG A 52 -1.64 7.47 27.73
C ARG A 52 -2.68 8.59 27.73
N ILE A 53 -3.63 8.56 26.79
CA ILE A 53 -4.70 9.57 26.74
C ILE A 53 -5.64 9.29 27.91
N ASP A 54 -5.80 10.26 28.80
CA ASP A 54 -6.66 10.10 29.98
C ASP A 54 -8.10 9.77 29.59
N ALA A 55 -8.74 8.84 30.29
CA ALA A 55 -10.09 8.39 29.95
C ALA A 55 -11.14 9.51 30.07
N SER A 56 -10.92 10.53 30.90
CA SER A 56 -11.86 11.65 31.10
C SER A 56 -11.98 12.59 29.90
N ILE A 57 -10.97 12.64 29.04
CA ILE A 57 -10.97 13.49 27.83
C ILE A 57 -11.31 12.70 26.55
N ARG A 58 -11.48 11.39 26.65
CA ARG A 58 -11.81 10.55 25.50
C ARG A 58 -13.30 10.65 25.17
N PRO A 59 -13.68 10.54 23.89
CA PRO A 59 -15.09 10.50 23.50
C PRO A 59 -15.83 9.31 24.12
N LEU A 60 -17.17 9.38 24.14
CA LEU A 60 -17.98 8.24 24.53
C LEU A 60 -17.85 7.11 23.50
N ILE A 61 -17.77 5.87 23.99
CA ILE A 61 -17.69 4.67 23.15
C ILE A 61 -19.07 4.35 22.61
N ASP A 62 -19.22 4.38 21.29
CA ASP A 62 -20.45 3.98 20.63
C ASP A 62 -20.39 2.50 20.24
N VAL A 63 -21.04 1.67 21.05
CA VAL A 63 -21.05 0.22 20.86
C VAL A 63 -22.09 -0.23 19.83
N ASN A 64 -23.11 0.57 19.52
CA ASN A 64 -24.25 0.16 18.68
C ASN A 64 -24.14 0.68 17.25
N TYR A 65 -23.56 1.87 17.04
CA TYR A 65 -23.60 2.56 15.75
C TYR A 65 -23.08 1.72 14.58
N LEU A 66 -21.95 1.02 14.74
CA LEU A 66 -21.39 0.26 13.63
C LEU A 66 -22.24 -0.95 13.25
N GLU A 67 -22.83 -1.63 14.23
CA GLU A 67 -23.74 -2.74 13.95
C GLU A 67 -25.00 -2.25 13.25
N GLU A 68 -25.60 -1.17 13.74
CA GLU A 68 -26.80 -0.58 13.14
C GLU A 68 -26.52 -0.06 11.72
N ALA A 69 -25.39 0.62 11.52
CA ALA A 69 -24.97 1.10 10.22
C ALA A 69 -24.66 -0.05 9.25
N ASP A 70 -23.95 -1.09 9.71
CA ASP A 70 -23.68 -2.28 8.90
C ASP A 70 -24.98 -2.97 8.48
N ARG A 71 -25.91 -3.16 9.42
CA ARG A 71 -27.23 -3.74 9.14
C ARG A 71 -27.99 -2.89 8.13
N ARG A 72 -28.08 -1.58 8.35
CA ARG A 72 -28.80 -0.66 7.44
C ARG A 72 -28.23 -0.66 6.03
N VAL A 73 -26.90 -0.66 5.88
CA VAL A 73 -26.25 -0.61 4.56
C VAL A 73 -26.34 -1.96 3.85
N PHE A 74 -26.12 -3.07 4.56
CA PHE A 74 -25.91 -4.37 3.93
C PHE A 74 -27.12 -5.33 3.99
N ASP A 75 -28.21 -4.93 4.63
CA ASP A 75 -29.47 -5.68 4.61
C ASP A 75 -30.05 -5.79 3.19
N LEU A 76 -30.86 -6.82 2.96
CA LEU A 76 -31.51 -7.10 1.67
C LEU A 76 -32.87 -6.39 1.52
N SER A 77 -33.22 -5.49 2.46
CA SER A 77 -34.33 -4.56 2.27
C SER A 77 -34.09 -3.60 1.11
N PHE A 78 -35.18 -2.95 0.67
CA PHE A 78 -35.11 -1.94 -0.39
C PHE A 78 -34.10 -0.83 -0.07
N GLU A 79 -34.08 -0.35 1.17
CA GLU A 79 -33.15 0.68 1.62
C GLU A 79 -31.69 0.20 1.52
N GLY A 80 -31.37 -0.97 2.06
CA GLY A 80 -30.01 -1.52 2.03
C GLY A 80 -29.51 -1.76 0.60
N ILE A 81 -30.33 -2.36 -0.27
CA ILE A 81 -30.00 -2.56 -1.69
C ILE A 81 -29.79 -1.21 -2.39
N PHE A 82 -30.66 -0.22 -2.12
CA PHE A 82 -30.50 1.12 -2.69
C PHE A 82 -29.18 1.76 -2.29
N ILE A 83 -28.82 1.72 -0.99
CA ILE A 83 -27.54 2.25 -0.50
C ILE A 83 -26.35 1.54 -1.16
N GLN A 84 -26.38 0.20 -1.25
CA GLN A 84 -25.32 -0.57 -1.91
C GLN A 84 -25.16 -0.20 -3.39
N CYS A 85 -26.26 -0.01 -4.11
CA CYS A 85 -26.24 0.45 -5.50
C CYS A 85 -25.67 1.86 -5.64
N VAL A 86 -25.99 2.79 -4.71
CA VAL A 86 -25.41 4.14 -4.68
C VAL A 86 -23.90 4.06 -4.42
N VAL A 87 -23.46 3.29 -3.42
CA VAL A 87 -22.03 3.09 -3.13
C VAL A 87 -21.31 2.48 -4.33
N SER A 88 -21.93 1.52 -5.00
CA SER A 88 -21.41 0.91 -6.24
C SER A 88 -21.24 1.94 -7.35
N ALA A 89 -22.25 2.77 -7.60
CA ALA A 89 -22.20 3.83 -8.61
C ALA A 89 -21.13 4.88 -8.29
N LEU A 90 -20.98 5.27 -7.02
CA LEU A 90 -19.92 6.17 -6.56
C LEU A 90 -18.53 5.56 -6.77
N GLY A 91 -18.35 4.27 -6.45
CA GLY A 91 -17.11 3.55 -6.69
C GLY A 91 -16.73 3.52 -8.17
N TYR A 92 -17.70 3.21 -9.05
CA TYR A 92 -17.52 3.28 -10.50
C TYR A 92 -17.14 4.70 -10.95
N ALA A 93 -17.91 5.71 -10.55
CA ALA A 93 -17.69 7.09 -10.95
C ALA A 93 -16.32 7.62 -10.50
N TRP A 94 -15.91 7.31 -9.26
CA TRP A 94 -14.60 7.64 -8.73
C TRP A 94 -13.46 7.07 -9.57
N MET A 95 -13.48 5.75 -9.80
CA MET A 95 -12.42 5.09 -10.57
C MET A 95 -12.42 5.54 -12.04
N TYR A 96 -13.59 5.81 -12.62
CA TYR A 96 -13.70 6.32 -13.98
C TYR A 96 -13.16 7.75 -14.08
N ALA A 97 -13.47 8.62 -13.12
CA ALA A 97 -12.93 9.97 -13.06
C ALA A 97 -11.41 9.98 -12.93
N LEU A 98 -10.86 9.03 -12.16
CA LEU A 98 -9.42 8.92 -11.91
C LEU A 98 -8.66 8.35 -13.12
N THR A 99 -9.22 7.33 -13.79
CA THR A 99 -8.47 6.51 -14.76
C THR A 99 -8.98 6.59 -16.20
N ARG A 100 -10.20 7.10 -16.40
CA ARG A 100 -10.96 7.07 -17.67
C ARG A 100 -11.16 5.66 -18.25
N ARG A 101 -11.09 4.61 -17.42
CA ARG A 101 -11.19 3.20 -17.87
C ARG A 101 -12.41 2.50 -17.28
N SER A 102 -13.41 2.25 -18.11
CA SER A 102 -14.66 1.57 -17.70
C SER A 102 -14.42 0.19 -17.06
N LYS A 103 -13.53 -0.64 -17.64
CA LYS A 103 -13.24 -1.99 -17.13
C LYS A 103 -12.69 -1.98 -15.69
N LEU A 104 -11.81 -1.04 -15.36
CA LEU A 104 -11.30 -0.88 -13.99
C LEU A 104 -12.36 -0.28 -13.06
N SER A 105 -13.22 0.57 -13.61
CA SER A 105 -14.31 1.20 -12.86
C SER A 105 -15.36 0.19 -12.42
N ILE A 106 -15.62 -0.85 -13.22
CA ILE A 106 -16.47 -1.97 -12.81
C ILE A 106 -15.95 -2.61 -11.54
N LEU A 107 -14.63 -2.85 -11.42
CA LEU A 107 -14.05 -3.46 -10.21
C LEU A 107 -14.29 -2.60 -8.96
N ALA A 108 -14.25 -1.28 -9.09
CA ALA A 108 -14.52 -0.35 -7.99
C ALA A 108 -16.02 -0.28 -7.60
N ALA A 109 -16.92 -0.79 -8.45
CA ALA A 109 -18.35 -0.88 -8.18
C ALA A 109 -18.73 -2.14 -7.38
N LEU A 110 -17.89 -3.19 -7.40
CA LEU A 110 -18.17 -4.48 -6.77
C LEU A 110 -18.12 -4.55 -5.23
N PRO A 111 -17.33 -3.72 -4.50
CA PRO A 111 -17.11 -3.89 -3.06
C PRO A 111 -18.36 -4.11 -2.18
N PRO A 112 -19.45 -3.31 -2.27
CA PRO A 112 -20.61 -3.52 -1.40
C PRO A 112 -21.23 -4.92 -1.57
N PHE A 113 -21.30 -5.43 -2.79
CA PHE A 113 -21.88 -6.75 -3.07
C PHE A 113 -20.92 -7.89 -2.71
N LEU A 114 -19.62 -7.71 -2.99
CA LEU A 114 -18.60 -8.70 -2.61
C LEU A 114 -18.53 -8.88 -1.10
N LEU A 115 -18.66 -7.79 -0.33
CA LEU A 115 -18.69 -7.88 1.13
C LEU A 115 -19.86 -8.70 1.64
N ASN A 116 -21.04 -8.63 1.01
CA ASN A 116 -22.18 -9.49 1.33
C ASN A 116 -21.90 -10.97 1.04
N ILE A 117 -21.30 -11.27 -0.10
CA ILE A 117 -20.91 -12.65 -0.47
C ILE A 117 -19.88 -13.20 0.53
N LEU A 118 -18.84 -12.41 0.83
CA LEU A 118 -17.81 -12.82 1.78
C LEU A 118 -18.39 -13.02 3.18
N TYR A 119 -19.26 -12.11 3.63
CA TYR A 119 -19.89 -12.17 4.95
C TYR A 119 -20.75 -13.43 5.12
N ALA A 120 -21.51 -13.82 4.09
CA ALA A 120 -22.30 -15.06 4.13
C ALA A 120 -21.43 -16.31 4.38
N GLY A 121 -20.17 -16.30 3.91
CA GLY A 121 -19.21 -17.39 4.15
C GLY A 121 -18.63 -17.41 5.57
N THR A 122 -18.90 -16.42 6.42
CA THR A 122 -18.25 -16.29 7.73
C THR A 122 -18.88 -17.12 8.84
N HIS A 123 -20.09 -17.64 8.63
CA HIS A 123 -20.87 -18.35 9.65
C HIS A 123 -20.43 -19.80 9.88
N SER A 124 -19.75 -20.42 8.91
CA SER A 124 -19.28 -21.80 9.01
C SER A 124 -17.92 -21.86 9.68
N LEU A 125 -17.89 -22.13 10.99
CA LEU A 125 -16.65 -22.19 11.76
C LEU A 125 -16.00 -23.58 11.70
N CYS A 126 -14.73 -23.65 11.32
CA CYS A 126 -13.94 -24.87 11.41
C CYS A 126 -12.44 -24.58 11.50
N SER A 127 -11.66 -25.53 12.03
CA SER A 127 -10.23 -25.36 12.25
C SER A 127 -9.44 -25.03 10.97
N ALA A 128 -9.85 -25.60 9.83
CA ALA A 128 -9.21 -25.30 8.55
C ALA A 128 -9.43 -23.84 8.12
N LEU A 129 -10.66 -23.33 8.29
CA LEU A 129 -10.96 -21.92 8.02
C LEU A 129 -10.34 -20.98 9.06
N ASP A 130 -10.18 -21.43 10.31
CA ASP A 130 -9.46 -20.66 11.34
C ASP A 130 -8.00 -20.43 10.93
N VAL A 131 -7.28 -21.47 10.50
CA VAL A 131 -5.90 -21.36 10.01
C VAL A 131 -5.83 -20.55 8.71
N PHE A 132 -6.76 -20.76 7.78
CA PHE A 132 -6.83 -20.01 6.53
C PHE A 132 -7.06 -18.52 6.79
N ALA A 133 -8.00 -18.16 7.66
CA ALA A 133 -8.29 -16.77 7.99
C ALA A 133 -7.10 -16.12 8.71
N TRP A 134 -6.50 -16.85 9.65
CA TRP A 134 -5.32 -16.46 10.40
C TRP A 134 -4.11 -16.16 9.51
N LEU A 135 -3.84 -16.97 8.48
CA LEU A 135 -2.66 -16.76 7.64
C LEU A 135 -2.70 -15.37 6.97
N SER A 136 -3.87 -14.93 6.53
CA SER A 136 -4.06 -13.56 6.02
C SER A 136 -3.95 -12.52 7.13
N TYR A 137 -4.77 -12.68 8.18
CA TYR A 137 -4.92 -11.69 9.26
C TYR A 137 -3.68 -11.53 10.15
N GLY A 138 -3.14 -12.64 10.64
CA GLY A 138 -2.09 -12.68 11.65
C GLY A 138 -0.67 -12.75 11.10
N VAL A 139 -0.48 -13.07 9.82
CA VAL A 139 0.87 -13.22 9.22
C VAL A 139 1.05 -12.30 8.02
N ILE A 140 0.29 -12.53 6.93
CA ILE A 140 0.48 -11.81 5.66
C ILE A 140 0.22 -10.32 5.84
N HIS A 141 -0.78 -9.94 6.64
CA HIS A 141 -1.07 -8.54 6.96
C HIS A 141 0.17 -7.73 7.37
N PHE A 142 0.99 -8.27 8.29
CA PHE A 142 2.15 -7.55 8.82
C PHE A 142 3.32 -7.45 7.83
N ILE A 143 3.48 -8.44 6.95
CA ILE A 143 4.59 -8.47 5.97
C ILE A 143 4.21 -7.82 4.64
N SER A 144 2.91 -7.76 4.31
CA SER A 144 2.43 -7.34 2.99
C SER A 144 2.87 -5.92 2.57
N PRO A 145 2.92 -4.89 3.44
CA PRO A 145 3.35 -3.56 3.02
C PRO A 145 4.84 -3.53 2.68
N PHE A 146 5.66 -4.33 3.37
CA PHE A 146 7.09 -4.45 3.11
C PHE A 146 7.34 -5.18 1.79
N LEU A 147 6.64 -6.29 1.55
CA LEU A 147 6.70 -7.01 0.28
C LEU A 147 6.23 -6.13 -0.87
N ALA A 148 5.18 -5.34 -0.67
CA ALA A 148 4.69 -4.41 -1.67
C ALA A 148 5.70 -3.29 -1.96
N ALA A 149 6.26 -2.67 -0.92
CA ALA A 149 7.30 -1.64 -1.08
C ALA A 149 8.54 -2.20 -1.80
N PHE A 150 8.98 -3.41 -1.45
CA PHE A 150 10.11 -4.06 -2.11
C PHE A 150 9.82 -4.37 -3.57
N TRP A 151 8.63 -4.91 -3.87
CA TRP A 151 8.20 -5.17 -5.23
C TRP A 151 8.13 -3.88 -6.07
N LEU A 152 7.56 -2.81 -5.51
CA LEU A 152 7.50 -1.49 -6.16
C LEU A 152 8.91 -0.92 -6.37
N TRP A 153 9.83 -1.11 -5.42
CA TRP A 153 11.21 -0.65 -5.57
C TRP A 153 11.92 -1.38 -6.72
N LEU A 154 11.70 -2.69 -6.83
CA LEU A 154 12.28 -3.50 -7.89
C LEU A 154 11.73 -3.10 -9.25
N PHE A 155 10.40 -3.07 -9.40
CA PHE A 155 9.74 -3.09 -10.71
C PHE A 155 9.05 -1.78 -11.12
N ALA A 156 8.66 -0.93 -10.18
CA ALA A 156 7.99 0.32 -10.50
C ALA A 156 9.00 1.46 -10.75
N SER A 157 8.51 2.56 -11.30
CA SER A 157 9.30 3.75 -11.59
C SER A 157 9.97 4.31 -10.32
N PRO A 158 11.22 4.77 -10.38
CA PRO A 158 11.90 5.38 -9.23
C PRO A 158 11.08 6.53 -8.62
N GLY A 159 10.81 6.44 -7.31
CA GLY A 159 9.98 7.41 -6.58
C GLY A 159 8.57 6.91 -6.22
N VAL A 160 8.06 5.88 -6.90
CA VAL A 160 6.73 5.29 -6.59
C VAL A 160 6.67 4.75 -5.16
N VAL A 161 7.74 4.13 -4.67
CA VAL A 161 7.84 3.60 -3.29
C VAL A 161 7.66 4.70 -2.24
N SER A 162 8.21 5.89 -2.50
CA SER A 162 8.01 7.04 -1.63
C SER A 162 6.53 7.42 -1.59
N VAL A 163 5.88 7.51 -2.75
CA VAL A 163 4.44 7.82 -2.81
C VAL A 163 3.59 6.74 -2.13
N PHE A 164 3.98 5.46 -2.26
CA PHE A 164 3.35 4.35 -1.52
C PHE A 164 3.48 4.54 0.00
N ALA A 165 4.69 4.82 0.49
CA ALA A 165 4.94 5.03 1.91
C ALA A 165 4.13 6.21 2.48
N TRP A 166 4.06 7.33 1.74
CA TRP A 166 3.24 8.48 2.11
C TRP A 166 1.74 8.14 2.12
N SER A 167 1.24 7.49 1.08
CA SER A 167 -0.17 7.08 0.98
C SER A 167 -0.54 6.14 2.12
N PHE A 168 0.31 5.15 2.36
CA PHE A 168 0.16 4.17 3.43
C PHE A 168 0.20 4.83 4.81
N GLY A 169 1.11 5.76 5.05
CA GLY A 169 1.17 6.52 6.31
C GLY A 169 -0.05 7.41 6.53
N ILE A 170 -0.46 8.17 5.50
CA ILE A 170 -1.59 9.11 5.60
C ILE A 170 -2.90 8.38 5.90
N GLN A 171 -3.24 7.31 5.17
CA GLN A 171 -4.46 6.54 5.45
C GLN A 171 -4.48 6.01 6.89
N ASN A 172 -3.32 5.64 7.43
CA ASN A 172 -3.15 5.12 8.77
C ASN A 172 -3.30 6.21 9.83
N CYS A 173 -2.72 7.40 9.58
CA CYS A 173 -2.95 8.59 10.40
C CYS A 173 -4.43 8.98 10.43
N LEU A 174 -5.13 8.95 9.30
CA LEU A 174 -6.57 9.20 9.27
C LEU A 174 -7.34 8.12 10.06
N GLY A 175 -6.94 6.85 9.93
CA GLY A 175 -7.55 5.75 10.66
C GLY A 175 -7.43 5.94 12.18
N ILE A 176 -6.23 6.22 12.68
CA ILE A 176 -6.01 6.44 14.12
C ILE A 176 -6.71 7.69 14.64
N ILE A 177 -6.77 8.77 13.85
CA ILE A 177 -7.57 9.96 14.20
C ILE A 177 -9.04 9.57 14.37
N THR A 178 -9.56 8.72 13.49
CA THR A 178 -10.95 8.24 13.55
C THR A 178 -11.17 7.32 14.74
N HIS A 179 -10.27 6.37 15.01
CA HIS A 179 -10.35 5.50 16.19
C HIS A 179 -10.37 6.28 17.50
N LEU A 180 -9.62 7.38 17.57
CA LEU A 180 -9.57 8.24 18.75
C LEU A 180 -10.78 9.17 18.88
N SER A 181 -11.33 9.65 17.75
CA SER A 181 -12.45 10.60 17.73
C SER A 181 -13.82 9.91 17.77
N PHE A 182 -13.89 8.70 17.23
CA PHE A 182 -15.10 7.89 17.09
C PHE A 182 -14.84 6.44 17.56
N PRO A 183 -14.64 6.24 18.87
CA PRO A 183 -14.39 4.94 19.43
C PRO A 183 -15.63 4.06 19.28
N SER A 184 -15.46 2.89 18.67
CA SER A 184 -16.55 2.03 18.22
C SER A 184 -16.24 0.55 18.38
N ALA A 185 -17.29 -0.25 18.63
CA ALA A 185 -17.16 -1.68 18.91
C ALA A 185 -17.19 -2.55 17.64
N ALA A 186 -16.34 -3.58 17.65
CA ALA A 186 -16.32 -4.64 16.63
C ALA A 186 -17.27 -5.80 17.02
N PRO A 187 -17.56 -6.73 16.10
CA PRO A 187 -18.55 -7.79 16.33
C PRO A 187 -18.28 -8.69 17.55
N TRP A 188 -17.01 -8.91 17.90
CA TRP A 188 -16.61 -9.69 19.07
C TRP A 188 -17.19 -9.16 20.38
N TYR A 189 -17.52 -7.87 20.46
CA TYR A 189 -18.05 -7.26 21.67
C TYR A 189 -19.42 -7.86 22.03
N GLY A 190 -20.32 -7.99 21.05
CA GLY A 190 -21.62 -8.64 21.22
C GLY A 190 -21.49 -10.13 21.50
N ASP A 191 -20.52 -10.81 20.86
CA ASP A 191 -20.28 -12.24 21.11
C ASP A 191 -19.85 -12.52 22.55
N GLN A 192 -19.11 -11.57 23.16
CA GLN A 192 -18.53 -11.74 24.49
C GLN A 192 -19.46 -11.23 25.60
N TYR A 193 -20.19 -10.15 25.37
CA TYR A 193 -20.97 -9.47 26.41
C TYR A 193 -22.49 -9.59 26.26
N GLY A 194 -22.98 -10.09 25.12
CA GLY A 194 -24.40 -10.32 24.86
C GLY A 194 -25.20 -9.05 24.53
N TYR A 195 -26.47 -9.26 24.16
CA TYR A 195 -27.41 -8.20 23.77
C TYR A 195 -28.53 -8.02 24.82
N PRO A 196 -29.03 -6.79 25.05
CA PRO A 196 -28.55 -5.51 24.48
C PRO A 196 -27.11 -5.20 24.91
N LEU A 197 -26.34 -4.56 24.02
CA LEU A 197 -24.92 -4.32 24.27
C LEU A 197 -24.72 -3.45 25.52
N PRO A 198 -23.89 -3.87 26.48
CA PRO A 198 -23.60 -3.03 27.63
C PRO A 198 -22.80 -1.79 27.22
N PRO A 199 -22.88 -0.68 27.99
CA PRO A 199 -22.07 0.50 27.72
C PRO A 199 -20.57 0.18 27.74
N GLY A 200 -19.87 0.59 26.67
CA GLY A 200 -18.42 0.48 26.60
C GLY A 200 -17.72 1.39 27.62
N ASN A 201 -16.60 0.94 28.16
CA ASN A 201 -15.74 1.78 29.00
C ASN A 201 -14.26 1.50 28.72
N TYR A 202 -13.38 2.47 29.02
CA TYR A 202 -11.96 2.39 28.72
C TYR A 202 -11.13 1.46 29.63
N SER A 203 -11.73 0.86 30.67
CA SER A 203 -11.07 -0.18 31.46
C SER A 203 -11.31 -1.59 30.92
N MET A 204 -12.19 -1.76 29.93
CA MET A 204 -12.41 -3.05 29.28
C MET A 204 -11.15 -3.52 28.54
N PRO A 205 -10.70 -4.78 28.76
CA PRO A 205 -9.54 -5.31 28.06
C PRO A 205 -9.86 -5.60 26.59
N GLY A 206 -8.82 -5.63 25.75
CA GLY A 206 -8.97 -6.10 24.37
C GLY A 206 -9.30 -7.60 24.30
N SER A 207 -9.90 -8.01 23.18
CA SER A 207 -10.31 -9.39 22.94
C SER A 207 -9.60 -9.97 21.73
N ALA A 208 -9.13 -11.21 21.85
CA ALA A 208 -8.61 -11.97 20.70
C ALA A 208 -9.72 -12.41 19.73
N ALA A 209 -10.99 -12.33 20.15
CA ALA A 209 -12.15 -12.69 19.34
C ALA A 209 -12.01 -14.10 18.73
N GLY A 210 -12.25 -14.26 17.43
CA GLY A 210 -12.14 -15.55 16.75
C GLY A 210 -10.72 -16.15 16.77
N LEU A 211 -9.67 -15.39 17.07
CA LEU A 211 -8.30 -15.90 17.16
C LEU A 211 -8.10 -16.85 18.35
N VAL A 212 -8.99 -16.87 19.33
CA VAL A 212 -8.95 -17.88 20.41
C VAL A 212 -9.03 -19.29 19.84
N ARG A 213 -9.77 -19.49 18.73
CA ARG A 213 -9.82 -20.79 18.04
C ARG A 213 -8.50 -21.13 17.35
N VAL A 214 -7.79 -20.12 16.84
CA VAL A 214 -6.46 -20.30 16.23
C VAL A 214 -5.43 -20.67 17.29
N ASP A 215 -5.44 -19.97 18.43
CA ASP A 215 -4.63 -20.31 19.60
C ASP A 215 -4.85 -21.78 20.01
N ALA A 216 -6.10 -22.25 20.03
CA ALA A 216 -6.43 -23.65 20.32
C ALA A 216 -5.89 -24.63 19.27
N VAL A 217 -5.98 -24.33 17.98
CA VAL A 217 -5.42 -25.16 16.90
C VAL A 217 -3.90 -25.26 16.98
N LEU A 218 -3.22 -24.15 17.31
CA LEU A 218 -1.76 -24.09 17.40
C LEU A 218 -1.21 -24.54 18.76
N GLY A 219 -2.06 -24.74 19.77
CA GLY A 219 -1.64 -25.03 21.13
C GLY A 219 -0.87 -23.87 21.78
N THR A 220 -1.22 -22.62 21.45
CA THR A 220 -0.55 -21.41 21.97
C THR A 220 -1.53 -20.45 22.64
N HIS A 221 -1.02 -19.39 23.25
CA HIS A 221 -1.81 -18.28 23.80
C HIS A 221 -1.32 -16.92 23.26
N ILE A 222 -0.71 -16.92 22.07
CA ILE A 222 -0.04 -15.75 21.53
C ILE A 222 -1.07 -14.63 21.27
N TYR A 223 -2.21 -14.98 20.67
CA TYR A 223 -3.21 -13.99 20.31
C TYR A 223 -4.03 -13.52 21.52
N ALA A 224 -4.41 -14.44 22.41
CA ALA A 224 -5.03 -14.08 23.68
C ALA A 224 -4.22 -13.04 24.46
N ASN A 225 -2.90 -13.23 24.56
CA ASN A 225 -2.00 -12.31 25.26
C ASN A 225 -1.80 -10.99 24.49
N ALA A 226 -1.60 -11.04 23.18
CA ALA A 226 -1.36 -9.86 22.36
C ALA A 226 -2.55 -8.90 22.34
N PHE A 227 -3.77 -9.42 22.17
CA PHE A 227 -4.97 -8.58 22.07
C PHE A 227 -5.41 -8.01 23.42
N LYS A 228 -5.17 -8.74 24.52
CA LYS A 228 -5.43 -8.23 25.87
C LYS A 228 -4.63 -6.94 26.17
N ALA A 229 -3.45 -6.80 25.56
CA ALA A 229 -2.58 -5.64 25.70
C ALA A 229 -2.81 -4.55 24.63
N SER A 230 -3.91 -4.61 23.87
CA SER A 230 -4.18 -3.62 22.81
C SER A 230 -4.39 -2.22 23.42
N PRO A 231 -3.67 -1.18 22.94
CA PRO A 231 -3.82 0.19 23.44
C PRO A 231 -5.12 0.86 22.98
N LEU A 232 -5.80 0.28 21.98
CA LEU A 232 -7.07 0.75 21.42
C LEU A 232 -8.01 -0.42 21.18
N VAL A 233 -8.91 -0.61 22.15
CA VAL A 233 -9.88 -1.70 22.15
C VAL A 233 -11.07 -1.39 21.24
N PHE A 234 -11.56 -0.14 21.28
CA PHE A 234 -12.73 0.32 20.52
C PHE A 234 -12.32 1.11 19.27
N GLY A 235 -11.50 0.50 18.42
CA GLY A 235 -11.00 1.10 17.18
C GLY A 235 -11.44 0.33 15.93
N ALA A 236 -12.72 -0.06 15.85
CA ALA A 236 -13.22 -0.90 14.76
C ALA A 236 -13.25 -0.17 13.41
N PHE A 237 -13.80 1.06 13.37
CA PHE A 237 -13.95 1.82 12.13
C PHE A 237 -12.91 2.95 11.97
N PRO A 238 -12.24 3.06 10.81
CA PRO A 238 -12.25 2.14 9.68
C PRO A 238 -11.33 0.93 9.93
N SER A 239 -11.50 -0.13 9.13
CA SER A 239 -10.58 -1.26 9.16
C SER A 239 -9.24 -0.91 8.52
N LEU A 240 -8.19 -0.80 9.35
CA LEU A 240 -6.82 -0.64 8.86
C LEU A 240 -6.32 -1.91 8.13
N HIS A 241 -6.78 -3.09 8.53
CA HIS A 241 -6.52 -4.33 7.79
C HIS A 241 -7.00 -4.25 6.34
N GLY A 242 -8.25 -3.77 6.15
CA GLY A 242 -8.80 -3.52 4.82
C GLY A 242 -8.06 -2.42 4.06
N ALA A 243 -7.66 -1.34 4.75
CA ALA A 243 -6.90 -0.24 4.14
C ALA A 243 -5.51 -0.69 3.64
N PHE A 244 -4.83 -1.61 4.34
CA PHE A 244 -3.49 -2.08 3.95
C PHE A 244 -3.56 -2.91 2.68
N SER A 245 -4.47 -3.88 2.65
CA SER A 245 -4.64 -4.76 1.50
C SER A 245 -5.06 -3.97 0.26
N CYS A 246 -5.96 -2.99 0.41
CA CYS A 246 -6.35 -2.07 -0.67
C CYS A 246 -5.18 -1.21 -1.15
N CYS A 247 -4.37 -0.66 -0.25
CA CYS A 247 -3.24 0.19 -0.62
C CYS A 247 -2.19 -0.59 -1.41
N CYS A 248 -1.86 -1.80 -0.94
CA CYS A 248 -0.95 -2.70 -1.66
C CYS A 248 -1.50 -3.02 -3.05
N PHE A 249 -2.80 -3.36 -3.14
CA PHE A 249 -3.46 -3.63 -4.40
C PHE A 249 -3.42 -2.44 -5.36
N PHE A 250 -3.83 -1.24 -4.95
CA PHE A 250 -3.88 -0.08 -5.84
C PHE A 250 -2.53 0.27 -6.45
N PHE A 251 -1.46 0.22 -5.64
CA PHE A 251 -0.13 0.53 -6.14
C PHE A 251 0.41 -0.56 -7.07
N ILE A 252 0.34 -1.83 -6.70
CA ILE A 252 0.89 -2.91 -7.53
C ILE A 252 0.05 -3.14 -8.79
N ALA A 253 -1.27 -3.03 -8.69
CA ALA A 253 -2.17 -3.22 -9.83
C ALA A 253 -1.93 -2.19 -10.94
N ARG A 254 -1.42 -1.00 -10.60
CA ARG A 254 -1.00 0.01 -11.58
C ARG A 254 0.15 -0.47 -12.48
N TYR A 255 1.05 -1.31 -11.97
CA TYR A 255 2.28 -1.74 -12.67
C TYR A 255 2.28 -3.22 -13.07
N SER A 256 1.36 -4.05 -12.55
CA SER A 256 1.33 -5.48 -12.86
C SER A 256 -0.08 -6.04 -12.91
N ARG A 257 -0.45 -6.60 -14.08
CA ARG A 257 -1.71 -7.35 -14.24
C ARG A 257 -1.72 -8.64 -13.41
N LYS A 258 -0.60 -9.37 -13.35
CA LYS A 258 -0.47 -10.57 -12.50
C LYS A 258 -0.58 -10.18 -11.03
N GLY A 259 0.12 -9.11 -10.62
CA GLY A 259 0.04 -8.56 -9.27
C GLY A 259 -1.38 -8.10 -8.91
N SER A 260 -2.13 -7.57 -9.88
CA SER A 260 -3.55 -7.20 -9.69
C SER A 260 -4.39 -8.41 -9.27
N PHE A 261 -4.27 -9.55 -9.96
CA PHE A 261 -5.03 -10.74 -9.59
C PHE A 261 -4.64 -11.29 -8.22
N MET A 262 -3.34 -11.39 -7.95
CA MET A 262 -2.83 -11.89 -6.67
C MET A 262 -3.29 -11.02 -5.49
N LEU A 263 -3.15 -9.69 -5.61
CA LEU A 263 -3.54 -8.79 -4.54
C LEU A 263 -5.03 -8.54 -4.48
N GLY A 264 -5.76 -8.69 -5.59
CA GLY A 264 -7.22 -8.69 -5.58
C GLY A 264 -7.75 -9.86 -4.75
N PHE A 265 -7.19 -11.07 -4.94
CA PHE A 265 -7.48 -12.19 -4.05
C PHE A 265 -7.10 -11.89 -2.60
N TYR A 266 -5.91 -11.32 -2.34
CA TYR A 266 -5.50 -10.95 -0.99
C TYR A 266 -6.46 -9.94 -0.33
N VAL A 267 -6.97 -8.94 -1.07
CA VAL A 267 -7.97 -7.99 -0.54
C VAL A 267 -9.21 -8.74 -0.05
N LEU A 268 -9.78 -9.60 -0.90
CA LEU A 268 -10.98 -10.38 -0.55
C LEU A 268 -10.71 -11.35 0.61
N TRP A 269 -9.54 -11.99 0.62
CA TRP A 269 -9.13 -12.88 1.69
C TRP A 269 -8.95 -12.13 3.02
N GLN A 270 -8.29 -10.98 3.02
CA GLN A 270 -8.11 -10.15 4.21
C GLN A 270 -9.45 -9.66 4.77
N TRP A 271 -10.36 -9.23 3.89
CA TRP A 271 -11.72 -8.80 4.26
C TRP A 271 -12.53 -9.94 4.88
N PHE A 272 -12.52 -11.12 4.23
CA PHE A 272 -13.12 -12.33 4.78
C PHE A 272 -12.54 -12.65 6.16
N SER A 273 -11.21 -12.71 6.28
CA SER A 273 -10.54 -13.06 7.53
C SER A 273 -10.91 -12.16 8.68
N THR A 274 -10.97 -10.84 8.45
CA THR A 274 -11.34 -9.88 9.51
C THR A 274 -12.76 -10.04 10.01
N MET A 275 -13.72 -10.38 9.12
CA MET A 275 -15.11 -10.63 9.49
C MET A 275 -15.27 -12.00 10.14
N TYR A 276 -14.66 -13.04 9.57
CA TYR A 276 -14.66 -14.41 10.09
C TYR A 276 -14.06 -14.52 11.50
N LEU A 277 -13.01 -13.73 11.78
CA LEU A 277 -12.39 -13.64 13.10
C LEU A 277 -13.10 -12.65 14.05
N ARG A 278 -14.24 -12.06 13.62
CA ARG A 278 -15.10 -11.16 14.41
C ARG A 278 -14.46 -9.84 14.80
N HIS A 279 -13.44 -9.39 14.07
CA HIS A 279 -12.73 -8.13 14.33
C HIS A 279 -13.30 -6.92 13.60
N HIS A 280 -14.10 -7.11 12.54
CA HIS A 280 -14.66 -6.02 11.77
C HIS A 280 -16.04 -6.32 11.20
N TRP A 281 -16.85 -5.28 11.10
CA TRP A 281 -18.07 -5.23 10.29
C TRP A 281 -17.73 -5.02 8.80
N ARG A 282 -18.70 -5.23 7.90
CA ARG A 282 -18.51 -4.96 6.45
C ARG A 282 -18.31 -3.46 6.21
N ILE A 283 -19.01 -2.62 6.96
CA ILE A 283 -18.89 -1.16 6.84
C ILE A 283 -17.49 -0.65 7.19
N ASP A 284 -16.79 -1.30 8.14
CA ASP A 284 -15.40 -0.99 8.50
C ASP A 284 -14.46 -1.19 7.31
N LEU A 285 -14.71 -2.23 6.51
CA LEU A 285 -13.92 -2.58 5.34
C LEU A 285 -14.17 -1.61 4.17
N LEU A 286 -15.42 -1.14 3.99
CA LEU A 286 -15.70 -0.02 3.08
C LEU A 286 -15.01 1.27 3.53
N GLY A 287 -14.99 1.56 4.83
CA GLY A 287 -14.24 2.69 5.38
C GLY A 287 -12.73 2.60 5.10
N GLY A 288 -12.15 1.41 5.31
CA GLY A 288 -10.74 1.14 4.99
C GLY A 288 -10.41 1.30 3.51
N LEU A 289 -11.28 0.78 2.63
CA LEU A 289 -11.21 0.98 1.18
C LEU A 289 -11.25 2.48 0.84
N LEU A 290 -12.19 3.24 1.42
CA LEU A 290 -12.35 4.67 1.17
C LEU A 290 -11.08 5.45 1.55
N TYR A 291 -10.45 5.12 2.67
CA TYR A 291 -9.24 5.82 3.14
C TYR A 291 -8.06 5.53 2.21
N SER A 292 -7.92 4.28 1.79
CA SER A 292 -6.91 3.89 0.81
C SER A 292 -7.14 4.53 -0.56
N ALA A 293 -8.39 4.55 -1.02
CA ALA A 293 -8.83 5.17 -2.26
C ALA A 293 -8.55 6.67 -2.25
N PHE A 294 -8.84 7.35 -1.14
CA PHE A 294 -8.55 8.76 -0.95
C PHE A 294 -7.05 9.03 -1.05
N ALA A 295 -6.22 8.33 -0.28
CA ALA A 295 -4.77 8.51 -0.29
C ALA A 295 -4.16 8.25 -1.69
N PHE A 296 -4.58 7.16 -2.35
CA PHE A 296 -4.15 6.84 -3.71
C PHE A 296 -4.56 7.93 -4.72
N SER A 297 -5.80 8.41 -4.63
CA SER A 297 -6.32 9.46 -5.52
C SER A 297 -5.58 10.78 -5.35
N PHE A 298 -5.28 11.14 -4.10
CA PHE A 298 -4.54 12.35 -3.76
C PHE A 298 -3.17 12.39 -4.48
N PHE A 299 -2.48 11.25 -4.57
CA PHE A 299 -1.18 11.16 -5.23
C PHE A 299 -1.22 10.71 -6.70
N TYR A 300 -2.39 10.43 -7.27
CA TYR A 300 -2.50 9.84 -8.61
C TYR A 300 -1.82 10.67 -9.70
N ARG A 301 -1.97 12.00 -9.66
CA ARG A 301 -1.29 12.92 -10.61
C ARG A 301 0.23 12.90 -10.45
N SER A 302 0.71 12.74 -9.22
CA SER A 302 2.15 12.63 -8.93
C SER A 302 2.72 11.31 -9.45
N LEU A 303 1.99 10.20 -9.32
CA LEU A 303 2.36 8.93 -9.94
C LEU A 303 2.51 9.06 -11.45
N GLY A 304 1.56 9.69 -12.15
CA GLY A 304 1.68 9.91 -13.59
C GLY A 304 2.90 10.78 -13.99
N ARG A 305 3.30 11.74 -13.14
CA ARG A 305 4.53 12.51 -13.38
C ARG A 305 5.79 11.66 -13.22
N ILE A 306 5.82 10.79 -12.20
CA ILE A 306 6.92 9.86 -11.95
C ILE A 306 7.05 8.87 -13.12
N ASP A 307 5.93 8.31 -13.58
CA ASP A 307 5.91 7.36 -14.68
C ASP A 307 6.43 7.99 -15.99
N ARG A 308 6.05 9.25 -16.28
CA ARG A 308 6.59 9.99 -17.44
C ARG A 308 8.08 10.30 -17.31
N ALA A 309 8.56 10.67 -16.13
CA ALA A 309 9.99 10.90 -15.90
C ALA A 309 10.80 9.61 -16.08
N TYR A 310 10.21 8.46 -15.76
CA TYR A 310 10.80 7.15 -16.02
C TYR A 310 10.80 6.79 -17.51
N ALA A 311 9.66 6.98 -18.20
CA ALA A 311 9.55 6.70 -19.63
C ALA A 311 10.50 7.54 -20.49
N THR A 312 10.80 8.76 -20.06
CA THR A 312 11.76 9.67 -20.74
C THR A 312 13.21 9.46 -20.31
N GLY A 313 13.48 8.51 -19.40
CA GLY A 313 14.82 8.18 -18.90
C GLY A 313 15.38 9.15 -17.84
N VAL A 314 14.68 10.25 -17.54
CA VAL A 314 15.11 11.28 -16.59
C VAL A 314 15.32 10.72 -15.19
N SER A 315 14.46 9.80 -14.73
CA SER A 315 14.57 9.22 -13.38
C SER A 315 15.66 8.14 -13.25
N GLY A 316 16.25 7.69 -14.36
CA GLY A 316 17.08 6.49 -14.41
C GLY A 316 16.29 5.18 -14.27
N GLY A 317 17.01 4.07 -14.25
CA GLY A 317 16.43 2.72 -14.16
C GLY A 317 15.77 2.41 -12.80
N ASN A 318 14.81 1.49 -12.80
CA ASN A 318 14.18 0.95 -11.58
C ASN A 318 15.14 -0.01 -10.83
N GLY A 319 14.70 -0.59 -9.70
CA GLY A 319 15.55 -1.39 -8.83
C GLY A 319 16.21 -2.58 -9.53
N TRP A 320 15.47 -3.33 -10.34
CA TRP A 320 16.03 -4.49 -11.05
C TRP A 320 16.99 -4.06 -12.16
N GLN A 321 16.67 -2.99 -12.91
CA GLN A 321 17.54 -2.47 -13.97
C GLN A 321 18.90 -2.04 -13.39
N ARG A 322 18.89 -1.33 -12.25
CA ARG A 322 20.13 -0.94 -11.56
C ARG A 322 20.88 -2.15 -11.00
N LEU A 323 20.17 -3.13 -10.42
CA LEU A 323 20.79 -4.31 -9.82
C LEU A 323 21.50 -5.20 -10.83
N PHE A 324 20.96 -5.31 -12.05
CA PHE A 324 21.51 -6.19 -13.08
C PHE A 324 22.28 -5.45 -14.18
N GLU A 325 22.45 -4.13 -14.08
CA GLU A 325 23.21 -3.30 -15.03
C GLU A 325 24.61 -3.89 -15.31
N GLY A 326 24.95 -4.08 -16.58
CA GLY A 326 26.22 -4.63 -17.04
C GLY A 326 26.37 -6.15 -16.86
N THR A 327 25.31 -6.88 -16.47
CA THR A 327 25.37 -8.34 -16.24
C THR A 327 24.72 -9.15 -17.37
N ARG A 328 25.04 -10.45 -17.45
CA ARG A 328 24.34 -11.39 -18.35
C ARG A 328 22.84 -11.49 -18.06
N LEU A 329 22.42 -11.23 -16.82
CA LEU A 329 21.01 -11.23 -16.44
C LEU A 329 20.27 -10.04 -17.06
N GLN A 330 20.89 -8.86 -17.16
CA GLN A 330 20.31 -7.75 -17.91
C GLN A 330 20.03 -8.16 -19.35
N PHE A 331 21.00 -8.77 -20.04
CA PHE A 331 20.78 -9.25 -21.41
C PHE A 331 19.60 -10.24 -21.50
N TRP A 332 19.49 -11.17 -20.54
CA TRP A 332 18.37 -12.11 -20.49
C TRP A 332 17.01 -11.44 -20.29
N PHE A 333 16.92 -10.42 -19.42
CA PHE A 333 15.70 -9.65 -19.19
C PHE A 333 15.35 -8.75 -20.39
N ASP A 334 16.34 -8.11 -21.01
CA ASP A 334 16.16 -7.21 -22.15
C ASP A 334 15.74 -7.96 -23.43
N HIS A 335 16.17 -9.22 -23.60
CA HIS A 335 15.85 -10.06 -24.78
C HIS A 335 14.56 -10.85 -24.65
N ARG A 336 13.85 -10.77 -23.51
CA ARG A 336 12.46 -11.22 -23.42
C ARG A 336 11.57 -10.00 -23.65
N PRO A 337 10.91 -9.87 -24.82
CA PRO A 337 9.89 -8.86 -25.01
C PRO A 337 8.64 -9.30 -24.23
N GLU A 338 8.70 -9.36 -22.90
CA GLU A 338 7.47 -9.28 -22.15
C GLU A 338 6.90 -7.89 -22.41
N LYS A 339 5.67 -7.85 -22.97
CA LYS A 339 4.78 -6.68 -23.08
C LYS A 339 4.41 -6.10 -21.69
N GLY A 340 5.32 -6.13 -20.73
CA GLY A 340 5.02 -6.55 -19.37
C GLY A 340 5.25 -5.52 -18.28
N TYR A 341 5.69 -4.29 -18.58
CA TYR A 341 5.83 -3.24 -17.56
C TYR A 341 5.52 -1.85 -18.11
N MET A 342 4.62 -1.76 -19.07
CA MET A 342 3.91 -0.50 -19.36
C MET A 342 2.97 -0.25 -18.19
N ALA A 343 2.92 1.00 -17.68
CA ALA A 343 1.89 1.39 -16.70
C ALA A 343 0.55 0.88 -17.22
N VAL A 344 -0.06 -0.07 -16.50
CA VAL A 344 -1.30 -0.74 -16.94
C VAL A 344 -2.40 0.30 -17.13
N MET A 345 -2.24 1.50 -16.53
CA MET A 345 -3.17 2.62 -16.56
C MET A 345 -2.90 3.72 -17.59
N GLU A 346 -1.78 3.76 -18.33
CA GLU A 346 -1.53 4.78 -19.38
C GLU A 346 -1.93 4.31 -20.80
N SER A 347 -2.35 5.27 -21.63
CA SER A 347 -3.16 5.17 -22.86
C SER A 347 -2.56 4.33 -24.01
N SER A 348 -3.44 3.61 -24.71
CA SER A 348 -3.18 2.91 -25.99
C SER A 348 -3.66 3.70 -27.23
N GLU A 349 -4.06 4.97 -27.10
CA GLU A 349 -4.69 5.71 -28.22
C GLU A 349 -3.73 6.55 -29.09
N ASN A 350 -2.44 6.65 -28.76
CA ASN A 350 -1.46 7.39 -29.58
C ASN A 350 -0.36 6.48 -30.20
N GLY A 351 -0.64 5.20 -30.38
CA GLY A 351 0.34 4.17 -30.74
C GLY A 351 1.04 4.33 -32.10
N GLU A 352 0.46 5.08 -33.04
CA GLU A 352 1.07 5.36 -34.34
C GLU A 352 1.72 6.74 -34.40
N SER A 353 1.06 7.79 -33.91
CA SER A 353 1.61 9.16 -33.95
C SER A 353 2.79 9.37 -32.99
N GLY A 354 2.82 8.68 -31.84
CA GLY A 354 3.89 8.83 -30.83
C GLY A 354 5.18 8.09 -31.20
N ARG A 355 5.08 7.04 -32.01
CA ARG A 355 6.25 6.28 -32.48
C ARG A 355 7.04 7.07 -33.52
N THR A 356 6.34 7.72 -34.44
CA THR A 356 6.95 8.60 -35.44
C THR A 356 7.58 9.82 -34.78
N SER A 357 6.96 10.43 -33.75
CA SER A 357 7.57 11.56 -33.05
C SER A 357 8.80 11.18 -32.23
N ILE A 358 8.85 9.98 -31.63
CA ILE A 358 10.02 9.52 -30.87
C ILE A 358 11.17 9.15 -31.83
N GLU A 359 10.88 8.52 -32.97
CA GLU A 359 11.90 8.24 -33.98
C GLU A 359 12.45 9.54 -34.62
N VAL A 360 11.61 10.55 -34.84
CA VAL A 360 12.03 11.86 -35.36
C VAL A 360 12.86 12.62 -34.32
N VAL A 361 12.44 12.65 -33.04
CA VAL A 361 13.20 13.29 -31.96
C VAL A 361 14.53 12.57 -31.70
N MET A 362 14.57 11.24 -31.78
CA MET A 362 15.82 10.47 -31.65
C MET A 362 16.76 10.68 -32.84
N ARG A 363 16.22 10.98 -34.03
CA ARG A 363 16.99 11.25 -35.25
C ARG A 363 17.52 12.68 -35.29
N GLU A 364 16.75 13.68 -34.84
CA GLU A 364 17.22 15.07 -34.72
C GLU A 364 18.28 15.23 -33.62
N ARG A 365 18.17 14.47 -32.52
CA ARG A 365 19.14 14.51 -31.40
C ARG A 365 20.49 13.85 -31.72
N SER A 366 20.59 13.14 -32.84
CA SER A 366 21.84 12.50 -33.30
C SER A 366 22.80 13.49 -33.98
N GLU A 367 22.32 14.61 -34.50
CA GLU A 367 23.13 15.48 -35.38
C GLU A 367 23.37 16.91 -34.84
N GLY A 368 22.62 17.39 -33.83
CA GLY A 368 22.69 18.80 -33.40
C GLY A 368 23.19 19.12 -31.98
N ASP A 369 23.07 18.21 -31.01
CA ASP A 369 23.02 18.63 -29.58
C ASP A 369 24.21 18.19 -28.69
N LEU A 370 25.31 17.69 -29.28
CA LEU A 370 26.50 17.36 -28.49
C LEU A 370 27.29 18.59 -28.01
N GLU A 371 27.06 19.78 -28.59
CA GLU A 371 27.75 21.02 -28.20
C GLU A 371 26.93 21.98 -27.33
N ALA A 372 25.59 21.87 -27.29
CA ALA A 372 24.74 22.87 -26.62
C ALA A 372 24.36 22.53 -25.16
N ALA A 373 24.46 21.27 -24.74
CA ALA A 373 23.96 20.83 -23.42
C ALA A 373 24.91 21.09 -22.23
N TRP A 374 26.02 21.80 -22.46
CA TRP A 374 27.03 22.09 -21.41
C TRP A 374 26.93 23.50 -20.81
N VAL A 375 25.98 24.36 -21.25
CA VAL A 375 26.03 25.80 -20.93
C VAL A 375 24.93 26.30 -19.98
N GLU A 376 23.88 25.53 -19.69
CA GLU A 376 22.77 26.02 -18.86
C GLU A 376 22.51 25.17 -17.62
N ASP A 377 23.51 25.05 -16.75
CA ASP A 377 23.22 24.84 -15.34
C ASP A 377 24.13 25.71 -14.46
N LEU A 378 23.48 26.46 -13.56
CA LEU A 378 23.98 27.06 -12.33
C LEU A 378 24.68 28.43 -12.41
N GLY A 379 23.90 29.47 -12.08
CA GLY A 379 24.36 30.72 -11.45
C GLY A 379 24.97 30.50 -10.05
N ALA A 380 26.04 29.72 -9.97
CA ALA A 380 26.92 29.61 -8.82
C ALA A 380 28.37 29.63 -9.34
N THR A 381 28.99 30.80 -9.34
CA THR A 381 30.38 30.99 -9.76
C THR A 381 31.34 30.23 -8.84
N TRP A 382 31.76 29.03 -9.24
CA TRP A 382 32.96 28.40 -8.71
C TRP A 382 34.16 28.85 -9.52
N LYS A 383 35.02 29.70 -8.93
CA LYS A 383 36.34 30.01 -9.51
C LYS A 383 37.24 28.78 -9.36
N THR A 384 37.62 28.18 -10.48
CA THR A 384 38.67 27.16 -10.54
C THR A 384 40.02 27.79 -10.17
N ARG A 385 40.73 27.18 -9.22
CA ARG A 385 42.12 27.52 -8.88
C ARG A 385 43.02 27.05 -10.04
N GLU A 386 43.82 27.95 -10.62
CA GLU A 386 44.76 27.57 -11.67
C GLU A 386 45.82 26.57 -11.18
N PRO A 387 46.27 25.63 -12.04
CA PRO A 387 47.37 24.73 -11.71
C PRO A 387 48.68 25.54 -11.65
N ARG A 388 49.40 25.46 -10.52
CA ARG A 388 50.78 25.94 -10.46
C ARG A 388 51.65 25.02 -11.31
N VAL A 389 52.18 25.54 -12.40
CA VAL A 389 53.27 24.92 -13.15
C VAL A 389 54.56 25.19 -12.37
N SER A 390 55.22 24.14 -11.89
CA SER A 390 56.59 24.23 -11.39
C SER A 390 57.54 24.40 -12.58
N PRO A 391 58.45 25.38 -12.58
CA PRO A 391 59.47 25.47 -13.62
C PRO A 391 60.57 24.42 -13.38
N VAL A 392 60.79 23.62 -14.43
CA VAL A 392 61.94 22.78 -14.83
C VAL A 392 62.76 22.12 -13.72
#